data_AF-A0A229HHM5-F1
#
_entry.id   AF-A0A229HHM5-F1
#
_cell.length_a   1.000
_cell.length_b   1.000
_cell.length_c   1.000
_cell.angle_alpha   90.00
_cell.angle_beta   90.00
_cell.angle_gamma   90.00
#
_symmetry.space_group_name_H-M   'P 1'
#
loop_
_entity.id
_entity.type
_entity.pdbx_description
1 polymer ?
#
loop_
_entity_poly.entity_id
_entity_poly.type
_entity_poly.pdbx_seq_one_letter_code
_entity_poly.pdbx_strand_id
1 'polypeptide(L)'
;MSIHPFYGVRVLALAPDRRRVRFRIFAVDYDVDRRWHAELPGDPGFFLSLLWQSADDDGGGSLGHFFTWRELESDGWLAVNSRWFVESVERVAVHNHPLSDEDWEQIHALQEEGIHQRDDGWPDEDLLVQADYELQVTDQRWLEHLRPGLSWETGYCPDPTHRLRAEDAPHVPDLTEPEAVLTPFADSDYSDYIVVTAFSDDGRFLAVTSEDGELAVYDMDNLSVRLHVSPVSADRDIMWVPGRHVVTLKEDAVDEVRPWAYDLDADTETDVPVEPGRVRSRTGCFRVEYGDGGRVDFVSGKSSPDRTVRLGDESSGWVRGVAFSADETRMFVAYDSKVYVIEPATGRILDAITVPGDWLNSLAASPDGAYLAVATEDWNDERKCTPDIYRVADRELIMRRPATDRLPAGIRTQALAWSPDGARLAAIVENEIHLFRVGLPDEPPSSLRLPAPNHAARRKSAPEPSGQNDPSAPKPAIRPHMNTTPDVLVRPQK
;
A
#
# COMPACT_ATOMS: atom_id res chain seq x y z
N MET A 1 9.51 11.41 -27.56
CA MET A 1 8.98 10.04 -27.67
C MET A 1 7.48 10.23 -27.86
N SER A 2 6.92 9.88 -29.01
CA SER A 2 5.48 10.09 -29.25
C SER A 2 4.73 9.06 -28.42
N ILE A 3 4.16 9.49 -27.30
CA ILE A 3 3.31 8.63 -26.47
C ILE A 3 2.00 8.48 -27.25
N HIS A 4 1.61 7.24 -27.57
CA HIS A 4 0.31 6.97 -28.19
C HIS A 4 -0.79 7.33 -27.17
N PRO A 5 -1.73 8.24 -27.50
CA PRO A 5 -2.73 8.66 -26.54
C PRO A 5 -3.80 7.57 -26.36
N PHE A 6 -4.11 7.25 -25.11
CA PHE A 6 -5.16 6.28 -24.75
C PHE A 6 -6.49 6.97 -24.41
N TYR A 7 -6.42 8.21 -23.88
CA TYR A 7 -7.58 8.95 -23.42
C TYR A 7 -7.66 10.35 -23.99
N GLY A 8 -8.88 10.77 -24.31
CA GLY A 8 -9.25 12.17 -24.49
C GLY A 8 -9.86 12.71 -23.20
N VAL A 9 -9.55 13.95 -22.84
CA VAL A 9 -10.05 14.60 -21.61
C VAL A 9 -10.69 15.92 -21.94
N ARG A 10 -11.84 16.22 -21.32
CA ARG A 10 -12.49 17.54 -21.40
C ARG A 10 -12.91 18.07 -20.04
N VAL A 11 -12.65 19.36 -19.80
CA VAL A 11 -13.22 20.08 -18.65
C VAL A 11 -14.69 20.41 -18.91
N LEU A 12 -15.60 19.83 -18.14
CA LEU A 12 -17.03 20.16 -18.21
C LEU A 12 -17.39 21.36 -17.34
N ALA A 13 -16.84 21.42 -16.13
CA ALA A 13 -17.13 22.47 -15.16
C ALA A 13 -15.95 22.71 -14.22
N LEU A 14 -15.84 23.94 -13.72
CA LEU A 14 -14.78 24.36 -12.80
C LEU A 14 -15.36 25.17 -11.65
N ALA A 15 -14.98 24.83 -10.42
CA ALA A 15 -15.33 25.58 -9.22
C ALA A 15 -14.08 25.75 -8.32
N PRO A 16 -13.17 26.70 -8.65
CA PRO A 16 -11.89 26.87 -7.95
C PRO A 16 -12.06 27.17 -6.46
N ASP A 17 -13.05 27.99 -6.09
CA ASP A 17 -13.35 28.31 -4.67
C ASP A 17 -13.74 27.08 -3.84
N ARG A 18 -14.23 26.03 -4.50
CA ARG A 18 -14.55 24.74 -3.90
C ARG A 18 -13.45 23.70 -4.12
N ARG A 19 -12.37 24.07 -4.82
CA ARG A 19 -11.29 23.18 -5.29
C ARG A 19 -11.82 21.98 -6.07
N ARG A 20 -12.86 22.19 -6.91
CA ARG A 20 -13.49 21.15 -7.71
C ARG A 20 -13.35 21.39 -9.20
N VAL A 21 -13.19 20.31 -9.94
CA VAL A 21 -13.29 20.26 -11.40
C VAL A 21 -14.07 19.02 -11.82
N ARG A 22 -14.84 19.14 -12.90
CA ARG A 22 -15.53 18.02 -13.52
C ARG A 22 -14.89 17.72 -14.87
N PHE A 23 -14.43 16.49 -15.04
CA PHE A 23 -13.86 15.98 -16.29
C PHE A 23 -14.82 15.03 -16.99
N ARG A 24 -14.75 15.02 -18.31
CA ARG A 24 -15.24 13.95 -19.17
C ARG A 24 -14.05 13.22 -19.77
N ILE A 25 -14.06 11.91 -19.69
CA ILE A 25 -13.02 11.05 -20.25
C ILE A 25 -13.59 10.29 -21.45
N PHE A 26 -12.85 10.33 -22.55
CA PHE A 26 -13.07 9.59 -23.78
C PHE A 26 -11.98 8.52 -23.89
N ALA A 27 -12.31 7.34 -24.39
CA ALA A 27 -11.28 6.42 -24.86
C ALA A 27 -10.97 6.77 -26.32
N VAL A 28 -9.68 6.87 -26.65
CA VAL A 28 -9.20 7.23 -27.99
C VAL A 28 -8.18 6.22 -28.52
N ASP A 29 -8.11 5.05 -27.86
CA ASP A 29 -7.35 3.89 -28.33
C ASP A 29 -8.18 2.62 -28.10
N TYR A 30 -8.37 1.88 -29.20
CA TYR A 30 -9.20 0.68 -29.25
C TYR A 30 -8.47 -0.41 -30.06
N ASP A 31 -8.47 -1.63 -29.54
CA ASP A 31 -8.15 -2.84 -30.28
C ASP A 31 -9.46 -3.55 -30.59
N VAL A 32 -10.02 -3.23 -31.77
CA VAL A 32 -11.32 -3.74 -32.23
C VAL A 32 -11.31 -5.25 -32.47
N ASP A 33 -10.17 -5.83 -32.88
CA ASP A 33 -10.02 -7.27 -33.10
C ASP A 33 -10.09 -8.03 -31.77
N ARG A 34 -9.47 -7.49 -30.73
CA ARG A 34 -9.51 -8.04 -29.36
C ARG A 34 -10.71 -7.56 -28.55
N ARG A 35 -11.50 -6.64 -29.10
CA ARG A 35 -12.58 -5.92 -28.40
C ARG A 35 -12.10 -5.37 -27.05
N TRP A 36 -10.99 -4.65 -27.12
CA TRP A 36 -10.31 -4.10 -25.96
C TRP A 36 -10.15 -2.58 -26.09
N HIS A 37 -10.25 -1.89 -24.97
CA HIS A 37 -9.91 -0.47 -24.83
C HIS A 37 -9.37 -0.23 -23.42
N ALA A 38 -8.73 0.91 -23.22
CA ALA A 38 -8.16 1.26 -21.94
C ALA A 38 -9.25 1.37 -20.85
N GLU A 39 -8.96 0.88 -19.63
CA GLU A 39 -9.94 0.79 -18.54
C GLU A 39 -10.40 2.17 -18.04
N LEU A 40 -11.53 2.21 -17.34
CA LEU A 40 -11.98 3.45 -16.71
C LEU A 40 -11.02 3.89 -15.60
N PRO A 41 -10.44 5.10 -15.66
CA PRO A 41 -9.50 5.56 -14.65
C PRO A 41 -10.20 5.67 -13.29
N GLY A 42 -9.50 5.23 -12.24
CA GLY A 42 -10.03 5.23 -10.87
C GLY A 42 -9.00 5.67 -9.83
N ASP A 43 -7.78 5.99 -10.23
CA ASP A 43 -6.70 6.32 -9.32
C ASP A 43 -6.36 7.83 -9.34
N PRO A 44 -6.09 8.43 -8.17
CA PRO A 44 -5.60 9.79 -8.04
C PRO A 44 -4.35 10.12 -8.88
N GLY A 45 -3.47 9.15 -9.14
CA GLY A 45 -2.24 9.34 -9.90
C GLY A 45 -2.52 9.75 -11.35
N PHE A 46 -3.43 9.06 -12.01
CA PHE A 46 -3.91 9.42 -13.36
C PHE A 46 -4.41 10.87 -13.41
N PHE A 47 -5.27 11.28 -12.46
CA PHE A 47 -5.81 12.64 -12.44
C PHE A 47 -4.76 13.69 -12.07
N LEU A 48 -3.74 13.36 -11.27
CA LEU A 48 -2.60 14.25 -11.04
C LEU A 48 -1.80 14.48 -12.33
N SER A 49 -1.55 13.42 -13.10
CA SER A 49 -0.90 13.51 -14.42
C SER A 49 -1.71 14.36 -15.39
N LEU A 50 -3.04 14.24 -15.37
CA LEU A 50 -3.94 15.08 -16.17
C LEU A 50 -3.78 16.57 -15.84
N LEU A 51 -3.80 16.93 -14.55
CA LEU A 51 -3.65 18.32 -14.10
C LEU A 51 -2.28 18.90 -14.47
N TRP A 52 -1.23 18.07 -14.47
CA TRP A 52 0.11 18.52 -14.87
C TRP A 52 0.17 18.76 -16.38
N GLN A 53 -0.36 17.86 -17.19
CA GLN A 53 -0.31 17.95 -18.66
C GLN A 53 -1.17 19.07 -19.25
N SER A 54 -2.25 19.47 -18.57
CA SER A 54 -3.13 20.53 -19.05
C SER A 54 -2.55 21.94 -18.91
N ALA A 55 -1.40 22.10 -18.27
CA ALA A 55 -0.72 23.38 -18.18
C ALA A 55 -0.25 23.83 -19.57
N ASP A 56 -0.43 25.11 -19.89
CA ASP A 56 -0.04 25.67 -21.18
C ASP A 56 1.51 25.77 -21.36
N ASP A 57 2.28 25.43 -20.33
CA ASP A 57 3.74 25.35 -20.37
C ASP A 57 4.22 23.89 -20.33
N ASP A 58 5.38 23.60 -20.95
CA ASP A 58 6.02 22.28 -20.89
C ASP A 58 6.50 21.90 -19.46
N GLY A 59 6.16 22.72 -18.46
CA GLY A 59 6.62 22.62 -17.08
C GLY A 59 5.57 22.14 -16.09
N GLY A 60 4.30 21.99 -16.47
CA GLY A 60 3.23 21.57 -15.55
C GLY A 60 2.65 22.67 -14.66
N GLY A 61 2.84 23.93 -15.05
CA GLY A 61 2.30 25.11 -14.38
C GLY A 61 2.66 25.20 -12.90
N SER A 62 1.65 25.41 -12.05
CA SER A 62 1.84 25.48 -10.60
C SER A 62 2.35 24.18 -9.98
N LEU A 63 2.01 23.02 -10.56
CA LEU A 63 2.47 21.71 -10.08
C LEU A 63 3.95 21.47 -10.43
N GLY A 64 4.41 22.03 -11.55
CA GLY A 64 5.79 22.00 -12.01
C GLY A 64 6.85 22.49 -11.04
N HIS A 65 6.46 23.29 -10.04
CA HIS A 65 7.36 23.74 -8.98
C HIS A 65 7.73 22.63 -7.98
N PHE A 66 6.94 21.56 -7.92
CA PHE A 66 7.07 20.51 -6.90
C PHE A 66 7.66 19.23 -7.47
N PHE A 67 7.38 18.92 -8.73
CA PHE A 67 7.83 17.71 -9.40
C PHE A 67 7.85 17.91 -10.92
N THR A 68 8.59 17.05 -11.61
CA THR A 68 8.76 17.04 -13.06
C THR A 68 8.09 15.82 -13.69
N TRP A 69 8.16 15.72 -15.02
CA TRP A 69 7.68 14.54 -15.75
C TRP A 69 8.32 13.22 -15.27
N ARG A 70 9.55 13.25 -14.72
CA ARG A 70 10.23 12.04 -14.23
C ARG A 70 9.56 11.42 -13.02
N GLU A 71 9.05 12.25 -12.12
CA GLU A 71 8.29 11.78 -10.97
C GLU A 71 6.93 11.22 -11.38
N LEU A 72 6.29 11.81 -12.40
CA LEU A 72 5.05 11.27 -12.95
C LEU A 72 5.25 9.92 -13.64
N GLU A 73 6.40 9.67 -14.27
CA GLU A 73 6.73 8.35 -14.83
C GLU A 73 7.07 7.29 -13.77
N SER A 74 7.21 7.68 -12.51
CA SER A 74 7.54 6.75 -11.43
C SER A 74 6.26 6.29 -10.71
N ASP A 75 5.86 5.04 -10.96
CA ASP A 75 4.70 4.41 -10.31
C ASP A 75 4.78 4.51 -8.78
N GLY A 76 5.97 4.24 -8.22
CA GLY A 76 6.19 4.37 -6.78
C GLY A 76 6.01 5.78 -6.23
N TRP A 77 6.47 6.76 -6.99
CA TRP A 77 6.30 8.15 -6.58
C TRP A 77 4.83 8.54 -6.62
N LEU A 78 4.09 8.19 -7.68
CA LEU A 78 2.66 8.46 -7.80
C LEU A 78 1.84 7.75 -6.72
N ALA A 79 2.13 6.48 -6.45
CA ALA A 79 1.44 5.68 -5.43
C ALA A 79 1.45 6.37 -4.05
N VAL A 80 2.58 6.97 -3.69
CA VAL A 80 2.74 7.64 -2.39
C VAL A 80 2.28 9.10 -2.46
N ASN A 81 2.63 9.86 -3.49
CA ASN A 81 2.56 11.31 -3.43
C ASN A 81 1.27 11.92 -4.00
N SER A 82 0.47 11.16 -4.77
CA SER A 82 -0.74 11.69 -5.41
C SER A 82 -1.75 12.26 -4.40
N ARG A 83 -1.84 11.67 -3.20
CA ARG A 83 -2.72 12.09 -2.10
C ARG A 83 -2.47 13.53 -1.61
N TRP A 84 -1.31 14.10 -1.90
CA TRP A 84 -0.98 15.47 -1.50
C TRP A 84 -1.58 16.54 -2.43
N PHE A 85 -2.00 16.14 -3.63
CA PHE A 85 -2.50 17.04 -4.67
C PHE A 85 -3.97 16.77 -4.99
N VAL A 86 -4.36 15.50 -4.98
CA VAL A 86 -5.73 15.03 -5.24
C VAL A 86 -6.33 14.51 -3.94
N GLU A 87 -7.43 15.13 -3.50
CA GLU A 87 -8.13 14.80 -2.25
C GLU A 87 -9.11 13.65 -2.48
N SER A 88 -9.88 13.69 -3.57
CA SER A 88 -10.80 12.61 -3.93
C SER A 88 -11.14 12.63 -5.42
N VAL A 89 -11.38 11.44 -5.97
CA VAL A 89 -11.90 11.21 -7.32
C VAL A 89 -13.24 10.48 -7.18
N GLU A 90 -14.31 11.05 -7.73
CA GLU A 90 -15.62 10.40 -7.77
C GLU A 90 -16.05 10.22 -9.23
N ARG A 91 -16.35 8.98 -9.62
CA ARG A 91 -16.96 8.70 -10.92
C ARG A 91 -18.45 8.94 -10.84
N VAL A 92 -18.93 10.02 -11.46
CA VAL A 92 -20.32 10.49 -11.33
C VAL A 92 -21.24 9.93 -12.42
N ALA A 93 -20.69 9.54 -13.56
CA ALA A 93 -21.43 8.87 -14.63
C ALA A 93 -20.53 7.90 -15.39
N VAL A 94 -21.11 6.80 -15.88
CA VAL A 94 -20.47 5.87 -16.81
C VAL A 94 -21.28 5.88 -18.09
N HIS A 95 -20.59 5.95 -19.22
CA HIS A 95 -21.14 5.98 -20.56
C HIS A 95 -20.45 4.89 -21.37
N ASN A 96 -21.18 4.20 -22.24
CA ASN A 96 -20.64 3.22 -23.20
C ASN A 96 -19.58 2.24 -22.64
N HIS A 97 -19.75 1.80 -21.39
CA HIS A 97 -18.87 0.84 -20.73
C HIS A 97 -19.69 -0.17 -19.91
N PRO A 98 -19.75 -1.45 -20.33
CA PRO A 98 -19.13 -1.99 -21.54
C PRO A 98 -19.80 -1.51 -22.84
N LEU A 99 -19.05 -1.50 -23.94
CA LEU A 99 -19.56 -1.24 -25.29
C LEU A 99 -20.44 -2.38 -25.79
N SER A 100 -21.48 -2.05 -26.56
CA SER A 100 -22.29 -3.03 -27.28
C SER A 100 -21.59 -3.55 -28.54
N ASP A 101 -22.08 -4.64 -29.12
CA ASP A 101 -21.55 -5.17 -30.38
C ASP A 101 -21.64 -4.16 -31.54
N GLU A 102 -22.72 -3.37 -31.57
CA GLU A 102 -22.94 -2.33 -32.58
C GLU A 102 -21.94 -1.17 -32.41
N ASP A 103 -21.66 -0.79 -31.15
CA ASP A 103 -20.67 0.25 -30.85
C ASP A 103 -19.27 -0.15 -31.34
N TRP A 104 -18.89 -1.43 -31.19
CA TRP A 104 -17.60 -1.94 -31.69
C TRP A 104 -17.48 -1.85 -33.22
N GLU A 105 -18.55 -2.12 -33.96
CA GLU A 105 -18.57 -1.98 -35.42
C GLU A 105 -18.45 -0.51 -35.85
N GLN A 106 -19.13 0.39 -35.14
CA GLN A 106 -19.04 1.83 -35.38
C GLN A 106 -17.64 2.38 -35.07
N ILE A 107 -17.03 1.95 -33.96
CA ILE A 107 -15.65 2.33 -33.59
C ILE A 107 -14.65 1.84 -34.64
N HIS A 108 -14.79 0.60 -35.14
CA HIS A 108 -13.93 0.09 -36.22
C HIS A 108 -14.00 0.99 -37.46
N ALA A 109 -15.20 1.41 -37.87
CA ALA A 109 -15.35 2.34 -39.00
C ALA A 109 -14.71 3.71 -38.71
N LEU A 110 -14.90 4.24 -37.50
CA LEU A 110 -14.31 5.52 -37.08
C LEU A 110 -12.77 5.49 -37.01
N GLN A 111 -12.17 4.36 -36.63
CA GLN A 111 -10.70 4.19 -36.61
C GLN A 111 -10.07 4.34 -38.01
N GLU A 112 -10.75 3.89 -39.07
CA GLU A 112 -10.29 4.10 -40.44
C GLU A 112 -10.29 5.58 -40.84
N GLU A 113 -11.16 6.39 -40.24
CA GLU A 113 -11.29 7.83 -40.48
C GLU A 113 -10.40 8.69 -39.55
N GLY A 114 -9.85 8.11 -38.49
CA GLY A 114 -8.98 8.74 -37.49
C GLY A 114 -9.76 9.31 -36.29
N ILE A 115 -9.56 8.69 -35.12
CA ILE A 115 -10.30 8.92 -33.86
C ILE A 115 -9.70 9.99 -32.92
N HIS A 116 -8.57 10.59 -33.29
CA HIS A 116 -7.90 11.60 -32.46
C HIS A 116 -8.54 12.97 -32.56
N GLN A 117 -8.27 13.80 -31.56
CA GLN A 117 -8.81 15.15 -31.41
C GLN A 117 -8.51 16.03 -32.64
N ARG A 118 -9.55 16.73 -33.11
CA ARG A 118 -9.51 17.73 -34.18
C ARG A 118 -9.81 19.12 -33.60
N ASP A 119 -9.72 20.16 -34.42
CA ASP A 119 -10.00 21.56 -34.01
C ASP A 119 -11.41 21.75 -33.40
N ASP A 120 -12.36 20.87 -33.75
CA ASP A 120 -13.76 20.87 -33.34
C ASP A 120 -14.15 19.81 -32.28
N GLY A 121 -13.18 19.02 -31.78
CA GLY A 121 -13.42 17.96 -30.78
C GLY A 121 -13.03 16.57 -31.28
N TRP A 122 -13.57 15.53 -30.65
CA TRP A 122 -13.38 14.15 -31.13
C TRP A 122 -14.49 13.76 -32.10
N PRO A 123 -14.21 12.88 -33.08
CA PRO A 123 -15.26 12.34 -33.95
C PRO A 123 -16.19 11.44 -33.14
N ASP A 124 -17.51 11.67 -33.26
CA ASP A 124 -18.56 10.93 -32.55
C ASP A 124 -18.33 10.79 -31.03
N GLU A 125 -18.33 11.93 -30.34
CA GLU A 125 -18.09 12.00 -28.90
C GLU A 125 -19.10 11.22 -28.06
N ASP A 126 -20.32 11.06 -28.55
CA ASP A 126 -21.38 10.31 -27.88
C ASP A 126 -21.06 8.81 -27.86
N LEU A 127 -20.26 8.31 -28.82
CA LEU A 127 -19.76 6.94 -28.86
C LEU A 127 -18.46 6.79 -28.04
N LEU A 128 -17.54 7.74 -28.15
CA LEU A 128 -16.22 7.64 -27.51
C LEU A 128 -16.23 7.96 -26.00
N VAL A 129 -17.26 8.63 -25.49
CA VAL A 129 -17.35 8.98 -24.08
C VAL A 129 -17.45 7.73 -23.21
N GLN A 130 -16.66 7.70 -22.14
CA GLN A 130 -16.58 6.56 -21.24
C GLN A 130 -17.09 6.87 -19.83
N ALA A 131 -16.75 8.05 -19.29
CA ALA A 131 -17.23 8.44 -17.95
C ALA A 131 -17.05 9.94 -17.67
N ASP A 132 -17.87 10.43 -16.73
CA ASP A 132 -17.70 11.75 -16.13
C ASP A 132 -17.18 11.59 -14.69
N TYR A 133 -16.25 12.45 -14.30
CA TYR A 133 -15.57 12.43 -13.00
C TYR A 133 -15.66 13.78 -12.31
N GLU A 134 -15.91 13.77 -11.01
CA GLU A 134 -15.75 14.93 -10.13
C GLU A 134 -14.46 14.76 -9.32
N LEU A 135 -13.53 15.69 -9.51
CA LEU A 135 -12.24 15.72 -8.84
C LEU A 135 -12.23 16.83 -7.79
N GLN A 136 -11.81 16.50 -6.58
CA GLN A 136 -11.51 17.44 -5.50
C GLN A 136 -9.99 17.51 -5.32
N VAL A 137 -9.43 18.72 -5.38
CA VAL A 137 -7.98 18.93 -5.19
C VAL A 137 -7.66 19.60 -3.85
N THR A 138 -6.43 19.44 -3.39
CA THR A 138 -5.99 19.94 -2.08
C THR A 138 -5.81 21.47 -2.05
N ASP A 139 -5.45 22.08 -3.18
CA ASP A 139 -5.27 23.54 -3.32
C ASP A 139 -5.89 24.03 -4.63
N GLN A 140 -6.56 25.19 -4.60
CA GLN A 140 -7.21 25.78 -5.78
C GLN A 140 -6.21 26.12 -6.90
N ARG A 141 -4.93 26.34 -6.56
CA ARG A 141 -3.87 26.67 -7.52
C ARG A 141 -3.63 25.58 -8.56
N TRP A 142 -3.95 24.33 -8.25
CA TRP A 142 -3.84 23.21 -9.18
C TRP A 142 -4.84 23.31 -10.33
N LEU A 143 -5.83 24.20 -10.23
CA LEU A 143 -6.89 24.38 -11.22
C LEU A 143 -6.75 25.68 -12.04
N GLU A 144 -5.76 26.53 -11.77
CA GLU A 144 -5.67 27.89 -12.34
C GLU A 144 -5.53 27.94 -13.87
N HIS A 145 -4.94 26.91 -14.46
CA HIS A 145 -4.74 26.79 -15.91
C HIS A 145 -5.95 26.16 -16.64
N LEU A 146 -6.93 25.65 -15.90
CA LEU A 146 -8.10 24.98 -16.46
C LEU A 146 -9.19 25.98 -16.84
N ARG A 147 -9.96 25.63 -17.87
CA ARG A 147 -11.13 26.38 -18.34
C ARG A 147 -12.18 25.42 -18.89
N PRO A 148 -13.49 25.63 -18.64
CA PRO A 148 -14.53 24.82 -19.25
C PRO A 148 -14.39 24.75 -20.77
N GLY A 149 -14.52 23.55 -21.34
CA GLY A 149 -14.32 23.26 -22.76
C GLY A 149 -12.88 22.94 -23.15
N LEU A 150 -11.89 23.19 -22.29
CA LEU A 150 -10.51 22.74 -22.52
C LEU A 150 -10.49 21.23 -22.75
N SER A 151 -9.84 20.80 -23.82
CA SER A 151 -9.73 19.41 -24.22
C SER A 151 -8.31 19.07 -24.67
N TRP A 152 -7.79 17.92 -24.25
CA TRP A 152 -6.47 17.41 -24.64
C TRP A 152 -6.44 15.88 -24.60
N GLU A 153 -5.40 15.28 -25.16
CA GLU A 153 -5.16 13.84 -25.14
C GLU A 153 -4.03 13.47 -24.18
N THR A 154 -4.12 12.27 -23.60
CA THR A 154 -3.07 11.72 -22.74
C THR A 154 -2.80 10.25 -23.06
N GLY A 155 -1.53 9.87 -22.94
CA GLY A 155 -1.10 8.47 -22.98
C GLY A 155 -0.77 7.88 -21.61
N TYR A 156 -1.13 8.56 -20.51
CA TYR A 156 -1.01 7.97 -19.17
C TYR A 156 -2.10 6.92 -18.98
N CYS A 157 -1.70 5.73 -18.53
CA CYS A 157 -2.63 4.68 -18.14
C CYS A 157 -2.95 4.80 -16.65
N PRO A 158 -4.21 4.53 -16.23
CA PRO A 158 -4.53 4.38 -14.82
C PRO A 158 -3.80 3.17 -14.24
N ASP A 159 -3.37 3.30 -12.99
CA ASP A 159 -2.75 2.20 -12.24
C ASP A 159 -3.52 2.01 -10.92
N PRO A 160 -4.11 0.82 -10.69
CA PRO A 160 -4.80 0.52 -9.44
C PRO A 160 -3.94 0.75 -8.19
N THR A 161 -2.62 0.63 -8.29
CA THR A 161 -1.66 0.81 -7.20
C THR A 161 -1.55 2.25 -6.71
N HIS A 162 -2.16 3.21 -7.41
CA HIS A 162 -2.19 4.63 -7.04
C HIS A 162 -3.45 5.02 -6.24
N ARG A 163 -4.23 4.05 -5.73
CA ARG A 163 -5.51 4.27 -5.00
C ARG A 163 -5.37 4.49 -3.49
N LEU A 164 -4.17 4.76 -3.01
CA LEU A 164 -3.88 5.07 -1.61
C LEU A 164 -4.65 6.33 -1.15
N ARG A 165 -5.47 6.20 -0.10
CA ARG A 165 -6.17 7.33 0.53
C ARG A 165 -5.37 7.88 1.70
N ALA A 166 -5.66 9.13 2.08
CA ALA A 166 -5.05 9.74 3.26
C ALA A 166 -5.33 8.95 4.55
N GLU A 167 -6.50 8.33 4.67
CA GLU A 167 -6.88 7.48 5.81
C GLU A 167 -6.10 6.16 5.87
N ASP A 168 -5.58 5.66 4.74
CA ASP A 168 -4.78 4.44 4.70
C ASP A 168 -3.34 4.67 5.13
N ALA A 169 -2.82 5.87 4.89
CA ALA A 169 -1.42 6.25 5.08
C ALA A 169 -0.83 5.77 6.44
N PRO A 170 -1.46 5.99 7.60
CA PRO A 170 -0.90 5.57 8.88
C PRO A 170 -0.89 4.04 9.09
N HIS A 171 -1.59 3.26 8.26
CA HIS A 171 -1.81 1.83 8.45
C HIS A 171 -1.10 0.94 7.42
N VAL A 172 -0.50 1.52 6.38
CA VAL A 172 0.17 0.77 5.31
C VAL A 172 1.68 0.94 5.32
N PRO A 173 2.44 -0.06 4.86
CA PRO A 173 3.89 0.04 4.73
C PRO A 173 4.31 0.99 3.60
N ASP A 174 5.42 1.69 3.77
CA ASP A 174 6.14 2.29 2.65
C ASP A 174 6.85 1.20 1.87
N LEU A 175 6.31 0.79 0.72
CA LEU A 175 6.92 -0.24 -0.12
C LEU A 175 7.96 0.30 -1.11
N THR A 176 8.19 1.62 -1.14
CA THR A 176 9.14 2.22 -2.10
C THR A 176 10.58 1.89 -1.76
N GLU A 177 10.94 1.93 -0.47
CA GLU A 177 12.26 1.59 0.05
C GLU A 177 12.15 0.87 1.41
N PRO A 178 12.91 -0.22 1.64
CA PRO A 178 12.95 -0.86 2.95
C PRO A 178 13.64 0.05 3.99
N GLU A 179 13.14 0.06 5.22
CA GLU A 179 13.81 0.73 6.36
C GLU A 179 15.11 0.01 6.72
N ALA A 180 15.13 -1.32 6.58
CA ALA A 180 16.29 -2.15 6.80
C ALA A 180 16.25 -3.41 5.93
N VAL A 181 17.42 -3.94 5.60
CA VAL A 181 17.60 -5.23 4.92
C VAL A 181 18.47 -6.11 5.82
N LEU A 182 17.98 -7.29 6.16
CA LEU A 182 18.70 -8.27 6.98
C LEU A 182 19.13 -9.45 6.12
N THR A 183 20.34 -9.96 6.36
CA THR A 183 20.92 -11.11 5.67
C THR A 183 21.34 -12.16 6.70
N PRO A 184 20.41 -12.99 7.20
CA PRO A 184 20.65 -13.91 8.31
C PRO A 184 21.75 -14.94 8.05
N PHE A 185 21.85 -15.41 6.81
CA PHE A 185 22.70 -16.55 6.43
C PHE A 185 23.79 -16.15 5.42
N ALA A 186 24.26 -14.89 5.47
CA ALA A 186 25.22 -14.34 4.50
C ALA A 186 26.58 -15.06 4.46
N ASP A 187 26.92 -15.79 5.52
CA ASP A 187 28.19 -16.49 5.68
C ASP A 187 28.15 -17.94 5.17
N SER A 188 26.99 -18.46 4.71
CA SER A 188 26.91 -19.82 4.19
C SER A 188 27.41 -19.91 2.74
N ASP A 189 28.17 -20.96 2.43
CA ASP A 189 28.75 -21.18 1.09
C ASP A 189 27.70 -21.57 0.02
N TYR A 190 26.44 -21.75 0.45
CA TYR A 190 25.30 -22.10 -0.39
C TYR A 190 24.23 -21.00 -0.35
N SER A 191 23.50 -20.82 -1.43
CA SER A 191 22.38 -19.88 -1.51
C SER A 191 21.20 -20.41 -0.69
N ASP A 192 21.26 -20.31 0.63
CA ASP A 192 20.22 -20.88 1.48
C ASP A 192 19.00 -19.97 1.47
N TYR A 193 17.89 -20.50 0.95
CA TYR A 193 16.62 -19.79 0.92
C TYR A 193 16.04 -19.68 2.33
N ILE A 194 15.47 -18.52 2.67
CA ILE A 194 14.72 -18.36 3.90
C ILE A 194 13.34 -18.99 3.70
N VAL A 195 13.01 -19.99 4.50
CA VAL A 195 11.79 -20.80 4.30
C VAL A 195 10.61 -20.28 5.12
N VAL A 196 10.85 -19.95 6.39
CA VAL A 196 9.78 -19.52 7.33
C VAL A 196 10.22 -18.29 8.11
N THR A 197 9.26 -17.41 8.40
CA THR A 197 9.44 -16.24 9.26
C THR A 197 8.26 -16.06 10.21
N ALA A 198 8.53 -15.66 11.44
CA ALA A 198 7.49 -15.37 12.43
C ALA A 198 7.95 -14.33 13.46
N PHE A 199 7.12 -13.32 13.70
CA PHE A 199 7.28 -12.40 14.83
C PHE A 199 6.80 -13.03 16.15
N SER A 200 7.45 -12.67 17.27
CA SER A 200 6.92 -12.90 18.61
C SER A 200 5.61 -12.13 18.82
N ASP A 201 4.74 -12.58 19.74
CA ASP A 201 3.41 -11.98 19.95
C ASP A 201 3.42 -10.49 20.34
N ASP A 202 4.54 -10.00 20.87
CA ASP A 202 4.77 -8.61 21.22
C ASP A 202 5.51 -7.81 20.13
N GLY A 203 5.93 -8.46 19.03
CA GLY A 203 6.67 -7.87 17.92
C GLY A 203 8.16 -7.62 18.19
N ARG A 204 8.65 -7.96 19.39
CA ARG A 204 10.04 -7.69 19.79
C ARG A 204 11.06 -8.53 19.05
N PHE A 205 10.73 -9.77 18.70
CA PHE A 205 11.63 -10.70 18.04
C PHE A 205 11.09 -11.14 16.69
N LEU A 206 12.00 -11.33 15.73
CA LEU A 206 11.72 -11.95 14.44
C LEU A 206 12.57 -13.21 14.31
N ALA A 207 11.93 -14.36 14.24
CA ALA A 207 12.60 -15.65 14.00
C ALA A 207 12.50 -16.00 12.52
N VAL A 208 13.60 -16.49 11.95
CA VAL A 208 13.70 -16.94 10.56
C VAL A 208 14.51 -18.22 10.44
N THR A 209 14.10 -19.09 9.53
CA THR A 209 14.80 -20.36 9.27
C THR A 209 15.29 -20.46 7.83
N SER A 210 16.44 -21.12 7.65
CA SER A 210 16.94 -21.56 6.34
C SER A 210 16.41 -22.94 5.97
N GLU A 211 16.55 -23.32 4.70
CA GLU A 211 16.26 -24.67 4.20
C GLU A 211 17.07 -25.75 4.95
N ASP A 212 18.31 -25.44 5.31
CA ASP A 212 19.22 -26.33 6.04
C ASP A 212 18.93 -26.43 7.54
N GLY A 213 17.89 -25.74 8.03
CA GLY A 213 17.46 -25.79 9.42
C GLY A 213 18.25 -24.87 10.36
N GLU A 214 19.01 -23.91 9.82
CA GLU A 214 19.56 -22.83 10.64
C GLU A 214 18.43 -21.89 11.10
N LEU A 215 18.48 -21.45 12.35
CA LEU A 215 17.55 -20.51 12.96
C LEU A 215 18.33 -19.26 13.38
N ALA A 216 17.90 -18.12 12.84
CA ALA A 216 18.31 -16.81 13.32
C ALA A 216 17.12 -16.11 14.00
N VAL A 217 17.36 -15.46 15.13
CA VAL A 217 16.38 -14.61 15.81
C VAL A 217 16.95 -13.21 15.97
N TYR A 218 16.24 -12.21 15.47
CA TYR A 218 16.60 -10.80 15.59
C TYR A 218 15.82 -10.11 16.70
N ASP A 219 16.50 -9.22 17.44
CA ASP A 219 15.84 -8.22 18.27
C ASP A 219 15.44 -7.02 17.38
N MET A 220 14.15 -6.71 17.32
CA MET A 220 13.59 -5.72 16.40
C MET A 220 13.80 -4.28 16.85
N ASP A 221 14.21 -4.04 18.10
CA ASP A 221 14.51 -2.69 18.60
C ASP A 221 15.83 -2.17 18.00
N ASN A 222 16.81 -3.05 17.81
CA ASN A 222 18.16 -2.69 17.37
C ASN A 222 18.66 -3.48 16.15
N LEU A 223 17.85 -4.39 15.61
CA LEU A 223 18.16 -5.25 14.47
C LEU A 223 19.40 -6.13 14.67
N SER A 224 19.72 -6.48 15.92
CA SER A 224 20.84 -7.36 16.24
C SER A 224 20.39 -8.82 16.30
N VAL A 225 21.30 -9.73 15.93
CA VAL A 225 21.08 -11.17 16.04
C VAL A 225 21.15 -11.55 17.53
N ARG A 226 20.03 -11.99 18.09
CA ARG A 226 19.88 -12.45 19.47
C ARG A 226 20.25 -13.92 19.64
N LEU A 227 19.95 -14.72 18.63
CA LEU A 227 20.22 -16.16 18.58
C LEU A 227 20.58 -16.54 17.14
N HIS A 228 21.61 -17.35 16.96
CA HIS A 228 21.91 -18.02 15.70
C HIS A 228 22.39 -19.44 16.01
N VAL A 229 21.58 -20.43 15.64
CA VAL A 229 21.81 -21.85 15.96
C VAL A 229 21.41 -22.72 14.78
N SER A 230 22.02 -23.89 14.67
CA SER A 230 21.62 -24.94 13.72
C SER A 230 21.09 -26.14 14.50
N PRO A 231 19.82 -26.12 14.94
CA PRO A 231 19.19 -27.28 15.56
C PRO A 231 19.04 -28.37 14.51
N VAL A 232 19.37 -29.62 14.88
CA VAL A 232 19.56 -30.72 13.92
C VAL A 232 18.23 -31.16 13.27
N SER A 233 17.85 -30.56 12.13
CA SER A 233 17.22 -31.14 10.91
C SER A 233 16.57 -30.05 10.04
N ALA A 234 16.55 -30.26 8.72
CA ALA A 234 15.84 -29.44 7.72
C ALA A 234 14.30 -29.62 7.79
N ASP A 235 13.56 -28.71 7.15
CA ASP A 235 12.07 -28.61 7.07
C ASP A 235 11.34 -28.42 8.42
N ARG A 236 11.34 -27.19 8.97
CA ARG A 236 10.64 -26.87 10.22
C ARG A 236 9.73 -25.64 10.14
N ASP A 237 8.54 -25.75 10.71
CA ASP A 237 7.65 -24.61 10.98
C ASP A 237 8.06 -23.92 12.28
N ILE A 238 8.09 -22.58 12.26
CA ILE A 238 8.35 -21.75 13.43
C ILE A 238 7.02 -21.45 14.15
N MET A 239 6.98 -21.71 15.45
CA MET A 239 5.91 -21.21 16.31
C MET A 239 6.47 -20.54 17.56
N TRP A 240 5.82 -19.46 18.00
CA TRP A 240 6.08 -18.83 19.29
C TRP A 240 5.11 -19.36 20.34
N VAL A 241 5.59 -19.68 21.54
CA VAL A 241 4.71 -20.02 22.67
C VAL A 241 3.91 -18.77 23.07
N PRO A 242 2.57 -18.85 23.19
CA PRO A 242 1.73 -17.68 23.45
C PRO A 242 2.19 -16.85 24.65
N GLY A 243 2.47 -15.57 24.40
CA GLY A 243 2.87 -14.58 25.42
C GLY A 243 4.24 -14.81 26.05
N ARG A 244 5.10 -15.66 25.47
CA ARG A 244 6.46 -15.93 25.93
C ARG A 244 7.45 -15.77 24.78
N HIS A 245 8.68 -15.36 25.07
CA HIS A 245 9.78 -15.36 24.08
C HIS A 245 10.41 -16.74 23.95
N VAL A 246 9.58 -17.78 23.83
CA VAL A 246 10.01 -19.14 23.57
C VAL A 246 9.66 -19.48 22.13
N VAL A 247 10.70 -19.68 21.31
CA VAL A 247 10.54 -20.14 19.93
C VAL A 247 10.61 -21.66 19.91
N THR A 248 9.76 -22.28 19.11
CA THR A 248 9.71 -23.72 18.89
C THR A 248 9.88 -24.04 17.42
N LEU A 249 10.63 -25.08 17.12
CA LEU A 249 10.77 -25.62 15.78
C LEU A 249 10.17 -27.03 15.72
N LYS A 250 9.12 -27.18 14.92
CA LYS A 250 8.36 -28.42 14.77
C LYS A 250 8.74 -29.08 13.45
N GLU A 251 9.08 -30.36 13.49
CA GLU A 251 9.26 -31.21 12.30
C GLU A 251 7.90 -31.75 11.85
N ASP A 252 7.68 -31.89 10.55
CA ASP A 252 6.42 -32.41 9.97
C ASP A 252 6.14 -33.89 10.30
N ALA A 253 6.97 -34.53 11.13
CA ALA A 253 6.84 -35.94 11.47
C ALA A 253 5.63 -36.20 12.38
N VAL A 254 4.78 -37.14 11.93
CA VAL A 254 3.52 -37.60 12.56
C VAL A 254 3.70 -38.07 14.02
N ASP A 255 4.94 -38.36 14.44
CA ASP A 255 5.29 -38.93 15.73
C ASP A 255 6.11 -37.99 16.64
N GLU A 256 6.15 -36.68 16.39
CA GLU A 256 6.87 -35.76 17.29
C GLU A 256 6.31 -35.79 18.71
N VAL A 257 7.12 -36.30 19.65
CA VAL A 257 6.82 -36.30 21.08
C VAL A 257 7.36 -35.04 21.77
N ARG A 258 8.34 -34.35 21.18
CA ARG A 258 9.00 -33.16 21.73
C ARG A 258 9.53 -32.23 20.63
N PRO A 259 9.10 -30.96 20.57
CA PRO A 259 9.69 -29.97 19.67
C PRO A 259 11.02 -29.49 20.25
N TRP A 260 11.93 -29.01 19.40
CA TRP A 260 13.05 -28.20 19.90
C TRP A 260 12.51 -26.82 20.30
N ALA A 261 12.92 -26.33 21.46
CA ALA A 261 12.47 -25.03 21.96
C ALA A 261 13.55 -24.28 22.74
N TYR A 262 13.55 -22.97 22.57
CA TYR A 262 14.55 -22.08 23.18
C TYR A 262 13.87 -20.86 23.80
N ASP A 263 14.17 -20.62 25.07
CA ASP A 263 13.68 -19.46 25.83
C ASP A 263 14.70 -18.32 25.72
N LEU A 264 14.35 -17.26 24.98
CA LEU A 264 15.23 -16.12 24.74
C LEU A 264 15.41 -15.22 25.97
N ASP A 265 14.47 -15.25 26.92
CA ASP A 265 14.57 -14.48 28.16
C ASP A 265 15.52 -15.16 29.14
N ALA A 266 15.43 -16.50 29.23
CA ALA A 266 16.31 -17.31 30.08
C ALA A 266 17.64 -17.69 29.40
N ASP A 267 17.77 -17.46 28.09
CA ASP A 267 18.93 -17.81 27.28
C ASP A 267 19.28 -19.30 27.34
N THR A 268 18.27 -20.16 27.27
CA THR A 268 18.43 -21.60 27.46
C THR A 268 17.43 -22.42 26.67
N GLU A 269 17.85 -23.62 26.24
CA GLU A 269 16.94 -24.62 25.71
C GLU A 269 15.96 -25.08 26.79
N THR A 270 14.69 -25.24 26.43
CA THR A 270 13.63 -25.62 27.36
C THR A 270 12.75 -26.70 26.75
N ASP A 271 12.16 -27.52 27.61
CA ASP A 271 11.11 -28.45 27.20
C ASP A 271 9.76 -27.72 27.18
N VAL A 272 9.02 -27.81 26.08
CA VAL A 272 7.62 -27.38 25.97
C VAL A 272 6.79 -28.48 25.29
N PRO A 273 5.48 -28.57 25.58
CA PRO A 273 4.60 -29.48 24.84
C PRO A 273 4.56 -29.14 23.34
N VAL A 274 4.30 -30.16 22.51
CA VAL A 274 4.04 -29.93 21.08
C VAL A 274 2.77 -29.08 20.94
N GLU A 275 2.91 -27.97 20.24
CA GLU A 275 1.81 -27.07 19.92
C GLU A 275 1.06 -27.62 18.69
N PRO A 276 -0.27 -27.82 18.74
CA PRO A 276 -1.01 -28.35 17.60
C PRO A 276 -1.21 -27.30 16.50
N GLY A 277 -1.36 -27.78 15.27
CA GLY A 277 -1.49 -26.96 14.07
C GLY A 277 -0.14 -26.55 13.49
N ARG A 278 -0.22 -25.87 12.35
CA ARG A 278 0.87 -25.18 11.65
C ARG A 278 0.88 -23.69 11.93
N VAL A 279 -0.31 -23.08 12.03
CA VAL A 279 -0.49 -21.66 12.37
C VAL A 279 -1.48 -21.51 13.52
N ARG A 280 -1.27 -20.48 14.36
CA ARG A 280 -2.16 -20.14 15.46
C ARG A 280 -2.60 -18.69 15.43
N SER A 281 -3.72 -18.44 16.09
CA SER A 281 -4.16 -17.10 16.51
C SER A 281 -3.32 -16.57 17.67
N ARG A 282 -3.44 -15.26 17.98
CA ARG A 282 -2.63 -14.55 18.97
C ARG A 282 -2.76 -15.12 20.38
N THR A 283 -3.98 -15.42 20.81
CA THR A 283 -4.27 -16.06 22.11
C THR A 283 -4.05 -17.57 22.08
N GLY A 284 -3.88 -18.14 20.89
CA GLY A 284 -3.77 -19.58 20.68
C GLY A 284 -5.11 -20.33 20.77
N CYS A 285 -6.25 -19.63 20.82
CA CYS A 285 -7.57 -20.25 20.93
C CYS A 285 -8.01 -20.93 19.62
N PHE A 286 -7.57 -20.40 18.47
CA PHE A 286 -7.64 -21.02 17.16
C PHE A 286 -6.27 -21.47 16.69
N ARG A 287 -6.22 -22.68 16.13
CA ARG A 287 -5.05 -23.29 15.51
C ARG A 287 -5.50 -24.04 14.29
N VAL A 288 -4.71 -23.96 13.23
CA VAL A 288 -5.05 -24.54 11.95
C VAL A 288 -3.92 -25.35 11.36
N GLU A 289 -4.30 -26.46 10.78
CA GLU A 289 -3.50 -27.26 9.85
C GLU A 289 -4.05 -27.01 8.43
N TYR A 290 -3.19 -26.91 7.44
CA TYR A 290 -3.61 -26.70 6.06
C TYR A 290 -2.65 -27.37 5.09
N GLY A 291 -3.16 -27.72 3.91
CA GLY A 291 -2.39 -28.41 2.90
C GLY A 291 -3.13 -28.45 1.57
N ASP A 292 -2.98 -29.57 0.87
CA ASP A 292 -3.48 -29.76 -0.49
C ASP A 292 -5.01 -29.70 -0.58
N GLY A 293 -5.52 -29.19 -1.72
CA GLY A 293 -6.94 -29.25 -2.07
C GLY A 293 -7.82 -28.32 -1.22
N GLY A 294 -7.28 -27.16 -0.83
CA GLY A 294 -8.04 -26.09 -0.17
C GLY A 294 -8.56 -26.45 1.22
N ARG A 295 -7.98 -27.48 1.85
CA ARG A 295 -8.40 -27.95 3.16
C ARG A 295 -7.74 -27.13 4.27
N VAL A 296 -8.56 -26.60 5.17
CA VAL A 296 -8.12 -25.95 6.40
C VAL A 296 -8.81 -26.63 7.58
N ASP A 297 -8.02 -27.27 8.43
CA ASP A 297 -8.48 -27.97 9.62
C ASP A 297 -8.22 -27.15 10.88
N PHE A 298 -9.24 -26.89 11.67
CA PHE A 298 -9.10 -26.39 13.03
C PHE A 298 -8.75 -27.55 13.97
N VAL A 299 -7.70 -27.40 14.76
CA VAL A 299 -7.12 -28.47 15.58
C VAL A 299 -6.86 -28.05 17.03
N SER A 300 -7.10 -28.97 17.97
CA SER A 300 -6.81 -28.80 19.41
C SER A 300 -5.82 -29.85 19.96
N GLY A 301 -5.17 -30.62 19.09
CA GLY A 301 -4.22 -31.68 19.49
C GLY A 301 -4.83 -33.08 19.67
N LYS A 302 -6.02 -33.32 19.11
CA LYS A 302 -6.65 -34.66 19.04
C LYS A 302 -6.32 -35.34 17.70
N SER A 303 -6.53 -36.65 17.61
CA SER A 303 -6.32 -37.44 16.38
C SER A 303 -7.23 -37.06 15.20
N SER A 304 -8.27 -36.25 15.42
CA SER A 304 -9.15 -35.74 14.37
C SER A 304 -9.33 -34.22 14.53
N PRO A 305 -9.48 -33.47 13.42
CA PRO A 305 -9.73 -32.04 13.49
C PRO A 305 -11.06 -31.74 14.19
N ASP A 306 -11.12 -30.63 14.92
CA ASP A 306 -12.36 -30.18 15.57
C ASP A 306 -13.35 -29.65 14.53
N ARG A 307 -12.84 -29.08 13.43
CA ARG A 307 -13.62 -28.61 12.28
C ARG A 307 -12.74 -28.58 11.03
N THR A 308 -13.32 -28.88 9.87
CA THR A 308 -12.66 -28.69 8.57
C THR A 308 -13.44 -27.70 7.73
N VAL A 309 -12.74 -26.75 7.12
CA VAL A 309 -13.25 -25.86 6.07
C VAL A 309 -12.61 -26.29 4.75
N ARG A 310 -13.42 -26.34 3.69
CA ARG A 310 -12.98 -26.67 2.33
C ARG A 310 -13.15 -25.43 1.46
N LEU A 311 -12.06 -25.02 0.82
CA LEU A 311 -11.99 -23.89 -0.09
C LEU A 311 -11.96 -24.44 -1.52
N GLY A 312 -12.95 -24.08 -2.34
CA GLY A 312 -13.06 -24.55 -3.72
C GLY A 312 -13.26 -26.06 -3.87
N ASP A 313 -12.96 -26.56 -5.07
CA ASP A 313 -13.09 -27.99 -5.42
C ASP A 313 -11.83 -28.77 -5.01
N GLU A 314 -11.99 -30.02 -4.53
CA GLU A 314 -10.94 -30.84 -3.92
C GLU A 314 -9.75 -31.19 -4.84
N SER A 315 -9.80 -30.84 -6.14
CA SER A 315 -8.88 -31.31 -7.17
C SER A 315 -7.84 -30.30 -7.66
N SER A 316 -7.72 -29.09 -7.10
CA SER A 316 -6.74 -28.12 -7.61
C SER A 316 -6.30 -27.08 -6.58
N GLY A 317 -5.00 -27.03 -6.28
CA GLY A 317 -4.35 -25.91 -5.59
C GLY A 317 -3.89 -26.19 -4.16
N TRP A 318 -3.06 -25.28 -3.66
CA TRP A 318 -2.45 -25.33 -2.33
C TRP A 318 -2.92 -24.15 -1.47
N VAL A 319 -3.16 -24.39 -0.19
CA VAL A 319 -3.24 -23.29 0.78
C VAL A 319 -1.83 -22.76 1.01
N ARG A 320 -1.63 -21.48 0.71
CA ARG A 320 -0.30 -20.85 0.64
C ARG A 320 0.05 -20.01 1.86
N GLY A 321 -0.96 -19.60 2.61
CA GLY A 321 -0.77 -18.87 3.85
C GLY A 321 -2.08 -18.69 4.61
N VAL A 322 -1.98 -18.61 5.93
CA VAL A 322 -3.09 -18.29 6.82
C VAL A 322 -2.66 -17.20 7.79
N ALA A 323 -3.50 -16.20 7.97
CA ALA A 323 -3.29 -15.12 8.94
C ALA A 323 -4.55 -14.84 9.75
N PHE A 324 -4.41 -14.45 11.01
CA PHE A 324 -5.52 -14.05 11.88
C PHE A 324 -5.48 -12.54 12.13
N SER A 325 -6.64 -11.90 12.26
CA SER A 325 -6.72 -10.58 12.89
C SER A 325 -6.42 -10.69 14.39
N ALA A 326 -5.92 -9.61 15.00
CA ALA A 326 -5.56 -9.59 16.42
C ALA A 326 -6.76 -9.75 17.36
N ASP A 327 -7.95 -9.36 16.92
CA ASP A 327 -9.22 -9.60 17.61
C ASP A 327 -9.79 -11.01 17.39
N GLU A 328 -9.13 -11.82 16.54
CA GLU A 328 -9.45 -13.20 16.21
C GLU A 328 -10.86 -13.40 15.61
N THR A 329 -11.48 -12.31 15.12
CA THR A 329 -12.79 -12.35 14.46
C THR A 329 -12.70 -12.71 12.98
N ARG A 330 -11.51 -12.56 12.38
CA ARG A 330 -11.23 -12.88 10.98
C ARG A 330 -9.99 -13.76 10.86
N MET A 331 -10.07 -14.74 9.98
CA MET A 331 -8.95 -15.52 9.46
C MET A 331 -8.93 -15.36 7.94
N PHE A 332 -7.76 -15.07 7.40
CA PHE A 332 -7.51 -14.89 5.99
C PHE A 332 -6.74 -16.10 5.48
N VAL A 333 -7.20 -16.69 4.38
CA VAL A 333 -6.58 -17.89 3.79
C VAL A 333 -6.29 -17.65 2.32
N ALA A 334 -5.01 -17.70 1.94
CA ALA A 334 -4.57 -17.64 0.56
C ALA A 334 -4.72 -19.02 -0.10
N TYR A 335 -5.57 -19.09 -1.12
CA TYR A 335 -5.83 -20.31 -1.88
C TYR A 335 -6.09 -19.95 -3.34
N ASP A 336 -5.31 -20.56 -4.24
CA ASP A 336 -5.34 -20.27 -5.68
C ASP A 336 -5.09 -18.77 -5.95
N SER A 337 -5.97 -18.08 -6.67
CA SER A 337 -5.92 -16.63 -6.94
C SER A 337 -6.79 -15.79 -5.98
N LYS A 338 -7.14 -16.35 -4.81
CA LYS A 338 -8.08 -15.72 -3.86
C LYS A 338 -7.58 -15.73 -2.43
N VAL A 339 -7.95 -14.68 -1.70
CA VAL A 339 -7.89 -14.65 -0.24
C VAL A 339 -9.29 -14.81 0.32
N TYR A 340 -9.55 -15.94 0.98
CA TYR A 340 -10.82 -16.19 1.67
C TYR A 340 -10.79 -15.54 3.05
N VAL A 341 -11.87 -14.82 3.39
CA VAL A 341 -12.08 -14.26 4.73
C VAL A 341 -13.04 -15.17 5.48
N ILE A 342 -12.66 -15.67 6.63
CA ILE A 342 -13.37 -16.69 7.40
C ILE A 342 -13.59 -16.20 8.82
N GLU A 343 -14.77 -16.45 9.38
CA GLU A 343 -15.06 -16.29 10.81
C GLU A 343 -14.53 -17.52 11.57
N PRO A 344 -13.45 -17.42 12.37
CA PRO A 344 -12.79 -18.60 12.94
C PRO A 344 -13.70 -19.40 13.88
N ALA A 345 -14.50 -18.70 14.68
CA ALA A 345 -15.42 -19.29 15.65
C ALA A 345 -16.43 -20.28 15.02
N THR A 346 -16.87 -20.01 13.79
CA THR A 346 -17.89 -20.81 13.09
C THR A 346 -17.34 -21.57 11.89
N GLY A 347 -16.19 -21.18 11.36
CA GLY A 347 -15.63 -21.68 10.10
C GLY A 347 -16.37 -21.17 8.86
N ARG A 348 -17.23 -20.16 9.02
CA ARG A 348 -18.04 -19.61 7.93
C ARG A 348 -17.18 -18.71 7.05
N ILE A 349 -17.20 -18.95 5.74
CA ILE A 349 -16.63 -18.04 4.74
C ILE A 349 -17.49 -16.77 4.72
N LEU A 350 -16.87 -15.65 5.05
CA LEU A 350 -17.45 -14.32 5.08
C LEU A 350 -17.35 -13.63 3.73
N ASP A 351 -16.18 -13.77 3.09
CA ASP A 351 -15.87 -13.10 1.83
C ASP A 351 -14.76 -13.83 1.06
N ALA A 352 -14.54 -13.46 -0.20
CA ALA A 352 -13.40 -13.85 -1.00
C ALA A 352 -12.90 -12.64 -1.81
N ILE A 353 -11.62 -12.30 -1.63
CA ILE A 353 -10.92 -11.22 -2.33
C ILE A 353 -10.18 -11.88 -3.50
N THR A 354 -10.54 -11.51 -4.73
CA THR A 354 -9.83 -11.96 -5.93
C THR A 354 -8.58 -11.10 -6.10
N VAL A 355 -7.43 -11.76 -6.19
CA VAL A 355 -6.14 -11.11 -6.41
C VAL A 355 -5.72 -11.41 -7.85
N PRO A 356 -5.50 -10.41 -8.71
CA PRO A 356 -5.00 -10.63 -10.06
C PRO A 356 -3.63 -11.33 -10.04
N GLY A 357 -3.47 -12.37 -10.85
CA GLY A 357 -2.26 -13.20 -10.94
C GLY A 357 -2.62 -14.68 -11.09
N ASP A 358 -1.62 -15.52 -11.38
CA ASP A 358 -1.85 -16.96 -11.57
C ASP A 358 -2.15 -17.65 -10.24
N TRP A 359 -1.38 -17.34 -9.21
CA TRP A 359 -1.48 -17.94 -7.88
C TRP A 359 -0.79 -17.10 -6.79
N LEU A 360 -1.29 -17.24 -5.56
CA LEU A 360 -0.70 -16.62 -4.38
C LEU A 360 0.49 -17.43 -3.87
N ASN A 361 1.55 -16.76 -3.44
CA ASN A 361 2.71 -17.37 -2.78
C ASN A 361 2.72 -17.14 -1.28
N SER A 362 2.31 -15.95 -0.82
CA SER A 362 2.28 -15.64 0.61
C SER A 362 1.20 -14.62 0.97
N LEU A 363 0.84 -14.59 2.24
CA LEU A 363 -0.20 -13.74 2.81
C LEU A 363 0.19 -13.33 4.23
N ALA A 364 0.09 -12.03 4.51
CA ALA A 364 0.11 -11.49 5.86
C ALA A 364 -1.06 -10.52 6.05
N ALA A 365 -1.62 -10.48 7.26
CA ALA A 365 -2.69 -9.55 7.62
C ALA A 365 -2.17 -8.50 8.61
N SER A 366 -2.56 -7.25 8.40
CA SER A 366 -2.43 -6.21 9.42
C SER A 366 -3.15 -6.64 10.71
N PRO A 367 -2.68 -6.24 11.90
CA PRO A 367 -3.27 -6.68 13.16
C PRO A 367 -4.75 -6.31 13.32
N ASP A 368 -5.20 -5.19 12.76
CA ASP A 368 -6.61 -4.80 12.78
C ASP A 368 -7.47 -5.54 11.74
N GLY A 369 -6.84 -6.31 10.83
CA GLY A 369 -7.51 -7.02 9.74
C GLY A 369 -8.14 -6.11 8.68
N ALA A 370 -7.73 -4.84 8.61
CA ALA A 370 -8.20 -3.87 7.62
C ALA A 370 -7.42 -3.95 6.30
N TYR A 371 -6.16 -4.40 6.36
CA TYR A 371 -5.24 -4.51 5.24
C TYR A 371 -4.60 -5.91 5.14
N LEU A 372 -4.29 -6.33 3.92
CA LEU A 372 -3.58 -7.58 3.61
C LEU A 372 -2.35 -7.27 2.77
N ALA A 373 -1.21 -7.85 3.13
CA ALA A 373 -0.06 -7.95 2.25
C ALA A 373 -0.10 -9.30 1.54
N VAL A 374 -0.02 -9.29 0.21
CA VAL A 374 -0.13 -10.47 -0.64
C VAL A 374 1.07 -10.51 -1.58
N ALA A 375 1.70 -11.67 -1.69
CA ALA A 375 2.70 -11.93 -2.72
C ALA A 375 2.11 -12.86 -3.77
N THR A 376 2.12 -12.44 -5.03
CA THR A 376 1.66 -13.21 -6.19
C THR A 376 2.85 -13.66 -7.03
N GLU A 377 2.69 -14.76 -7.74
CA GLU A 377 3.57 -15.13 -8.84
C GLU A 377 2.75 -15.21 -10.13
N ASP A 378 3.32 -14.70 -11.23
CA ASP A 378 2.75 -14.79 -12.57
C ASP A 378 3.77 -15.53 -13.43
N TRP A 379 3.38 -16.65 -14.03
CA TRP A 379 4.28 -17.48 -14.83
C TRP A 379 4.77 -16.74 -16.09
N ASN A 380 4.05 -15.73 -16.54
CA ASN A 380 4.39 -14.93 -17.72
C ASN A 380 5.14 -13.63 -17.40
N ASP A 381 5.30 -13.29 -16.12
CA ASP A 381 5.93 -12.05 -15.69
C ASP A 381 6.94 -12.28 -14.55
N GLU A 382 8.16 -12.66 -14.94
CA GLU A 382 9.33 -12.83 -14.04
C GLU A 382 9.69 -11.56 -13.24
N ARG A 383 9.01 -10.42 -13.49
CA ARG A 383 9.24 -9.13 -12.81
C ARG A 383 8.26 -8.85 -11.67
N LYS A 384 7.24 -9.68 -11.44
CA LYS A 384 6.17 -9.42 -10.44
C LYS A 384 6.19 -10.41 -9.30
N CYS A 385 7.09 -10.18 -8.36
CA CYS A 385 7.05 -10.86 -7.07
C CYS A 385 7.26 -9.83 -5.97
N THR A 386 6.50 -8.74 -6.08
CA THR A 386 6.43 -7.64 -5.14
C THR A 386 5.24 -7.83 -4.19
N PRO A 387 5.34 -7.42 -2.91
CA PRO A 387 4.18 -7.38 -2.04
C PRO A 387 3.17 -6.35 -2.56
N ASP A 388 1.93 -6.78 -2.67
CA ASP A 388 0.75 -5.95 -2.93
C ASP A 388 0.00 -5.74 -1.62
N ILE A 389 -0.48 -4.51 -1.40
CA ILE A 389 -1.31 -4.17 -0.25
C ILE A 389 -2.75 -4.00 -0.71
N TYR A 390 -3.64 -4.81 -0.15
CA TYR A 390 -5.08 -4.75 -0.37
C TYR A 390 -5.80 -4.17 0.83
N ARG A 391 -6.78 -3.31 0.59
CA ARG A 391 -7.76 -2.91 1.59
C ARG A 391 -8.91 -3.91 1.60
N VAL A 392 -9.20 -4.46 2.77
CA VAL A 392 -10.19 -5.54 2.93
C VAL A 392 -11.62 -5.04 2.70
N ALA A 393 -11.93 -3.80 3.09
CA ALA A 393 -13.30 -3.27 3.07
C ALA A 393 -13.91 -3.13 1.68
N ASP A 394 -13.10 -2.75 0.69
CA ASP A 394 -13.53 -2.54 -0.70
C ASP A 394 -12.80 -3.45 -1.71
N ARG A 395 -11.88 -4.32 -1.24
CA ARG A 395 -11.14 -5.30 -2.05
C ARG A 395 -10.21 -4.64 -3.07
N GLU A 396 -9.80 -3.41 -2.79
CA GLU A 396 -8.99 -2.60 -3.68
C GLU A 396 -7.49 -2.84 -3.41
N LEU A 397 -6.72 -2.99 -4.49
CA LEU A 397 -5.27 -2.84 -4.46
C LEU A 397 -4.96 -1.36 -4.23
N ILE A 398 -4.18 -1.04 -3.20
CA ILE A 398 -3.90 0.36 -2.82
C ILE A 398 -2.42 0.73 -2.88
N MET A 399 -1.54 -0.26 -2.91
CA MET A 399 -0.11 -0.06 -3.08
C MET A 399 0.53 -1.35 -3.61
N ARG A 400 1.53 -1.19 -4.47
CA ARG A 400 2.44 -2.25 -4.92
C ARG A 400 3.85 -1.73 -4.79
N ARG A 401 4.80 -2.59 -4.44
CA ARG A 401 6.22 -2.21 -4.51
C ARG A 401 6.59 -1.89 -5.97
N PRO A 402 7.18 -0.72 -6.25
CA PRO A 402 7.51 -0.33 -7.63
C PRO A 402 8.50 -1.32 -8.24
N ALA A 403 8.30 -1.65 -9.52
CA ALA A 403 9.27 -2.41 -10.27
C ALA A 403 10.51 -1.53 -10.50
N THR A 404 11.48 -1.56 -9.59
CA THR A 404 12.75 -0.84 -9.80
C THR A 404 13.69 -1.67 -10.68
N ASP A 405 14.30 -1.04 -11.67
CA ASP A 405 15.36 -1.60 -12.56
C ASP A 405 16.58 -2.21 -11.82
N ARG A 406 16.66 -2.00 -10.50
CA ARG A 406 17.78 -2.41 -9.64
C ARG A 406 17.69 -3.80 -9.05
N LEU A 407 16.55 -4.48 -9.19
CA LEU A 407 16.45 -5.86 -8.74
C LEU A 407 16.77 -6.75 -9.94
N PRO A 408 17.93 -7.45 -9.97
CA PRO A 408 18.20 -8.41 -11.02
C PRO A 408 17.07 -9.44 -11.07
N ALA A 409 16.79 -9.95 -12.26
CA ALA A 409 15.65 -10.80 -12.61
C ALA A 409 15.23 -11.80 -11.50
N GLY A 410 13.92 -11.85 -11.22
CA GLY A 410 13.31 -13.02 -10.59
C GLY A 410 13.31 -13.09 -9.06
N ILE A 411 13.26 -11.97 -8.34
CA ILE A 411 13.10 -12.00 -6.88
C ILE A 411 11.73 -12.54 -6.53
N ARG A 412 11.62 -13.78 -6.04
CA ARG A 412 10.36 -14.37 -5.54
C ARG A 412 10.16 -13.94 -4.09
N THR A 413 9.09 -13.18 -3.80
CA THR A 413 8.69 -12.97 -2.40
C THR A 413 8.12 -14.29 -1.89
N GLN A 414 8.90 -14.98 -1.05
CA GLN A 414 8.57 -16.33 -0.57
C GLN A 414 7.65 -16.30 0.64
N ALA A 415 7.85 -15.32 1.53
CA ALA A 415 7.07 -15.19 2.74
C ALA A 415 6.91 -13.73 3.18
N LEU A 416 5.74 -13.46 3.76
CA LEU A 416 5.36 -12.16 4.32
C LEU A 416 4.99 -12.35 5.78
N ALA A 417 5.38 -11.39 6.62
CA ALA A 417 4.92 -11.33 8.00
C ALA A 417 4.68 -9.87 8.42
N TRP A 418 3.45 -9.59 8.86
CA TRP A 418 3.12 -8.31 9.48
C TRP A 418 3.39 -8.40 10.98
N SER A 419 4.06 -7.40 11.55
CA SER A 419 4.34 -7.39 12.98
C SER A 419 3.04 -7.26 13.80
N PRO A 420 2.91 -7.95 14.96
CA PRO A 420 1.68 -7.91 15.77
C PRO A 420 1.33 -6.56 16.38
N ASP A 421 2.30 -5.64 16.45
CA ASP A 421 2.11 -4.24 16.85
C ASP A 421 1.68 -3.34 15.68
N GLY A 422 1.71 -3.86 14.45
CA GLY A 422 1.34 -3.17 13.23
C GLY A 422 2.40 -2.22 12.69
N ALA A 423 3.58 -2.15 13.30
CA ALA A 423 4.62 -1.16 12.96
C ALA A 423 5.48 -1.54 11.74
N ARG A 424 5.55 -2.82 11.36
CA ARG A 424 6.43 -3.31 10.30
C ARG A 424 5.79 -4.42 9.46
N LEU A 425 6.20 -4.48 8.20
CA LEU A 425 6.00 -5.62 7.31
C LEU A 425 7.37 -6.19 6.94
N ALA A 426 7.60 -7.47 7.21
CA ALA A 426 8.75 -8.21 6.72
C ALA A 426 8.37 -8.93 5.42
N ALA A 427 9.22 -8.76 4.40
CA ALA A 427 9.13 -9.51 3.14
C ALA A 427 10.44 -10.24 2.89
N ILE A 428 10.36 -11.56 2.72
CA ILE A 428 11.50 -12.39 2.36
C ILE A 428 11.68 -12.34 0.85
N VAL A 429 12.89 -11.99 0.44
CA VAL A 429 13.32 -11.71 -0.92
C VAL A 429 14.62 -12.49 -1.11
N GLU A 430 14.55 -13.66 -1.74
CA GLU A 430 15.67 -14.61 -1.82
C GLU A 430 16.26 -14.92 -0.43
N ASN A 431 17.46 -14.42 -0.15
CA ASN A 431 18.20 -14.64 1.11
C ASN A 431 18.18 -13.39 2.01
N GLU A 432 17.40 -12.38 1.62
CA GLU A 432 17.27 -11.10 2.31
C GLU A 432 15.89 -10.96 2.95
N ILE A 433 15.84 -10.23 4.07
CA ILE A 433 14.59 -9.81 4.71
C ILE A 433 14.49 -8.31 4.58
N HIS A 434 13.54 -7.85 3.77
CA HIS A 434 13.21 -6.45 3.63
C HIS A 434 12.20 -6.08 4.70
N LEU A 435 12.58 -5.18 5.60
CA LEU A 435 11.70 -4.62 6.62
C LEU A 435 11.16 -3.27 6.14
N PHE A 436 9.84 -3.19 6.01
CA PHE A 436 9.15 -1.96 5.64
C PHE A 436 8.46 -1.36 6.87
N ARG A 437 8.63 -0.05 7.05
CA ARG A 437 7.92 0.69 8.09
C ARG A 437 6.47 0.88 7.70
N VAL A 438 5.57 0.58 8.62
CA VAL A 438 4.14 0.91 8.51
C VAL A 438 3.90 2.30 9.09
N GLY A 439 3.08 3.08 8.39
CA GLY A 439 2.80 4.46 8.75
C GLY A 439 3.53 5.44 7.84
N LEU A 440 2.95 5.66 6.66
CA LEU A 440 3.36 6.73 5.77
C LEU A 440 3.18 8.10 6.45
N PRO A 441 3.97 9.12 6.09
CA PRO A 441 3.88 10.43 6.72
C PRO A 441 2.49 11.07 6.57
N ASP A 442 2.00 11.69 7.66
CA ASP A 442 0.76 12.48 7.69
C ASP A 442 0.91 13.88 7.07
N GLU A 443 2.15 14.32 6.84
CA GLU A 443 2.45 15.59 6.18
C GLU A 443 3.30 15.36 4.92
N PRO A 444 3.13 16.18 3.88
CA PRO A 444 3.96 16.10 2.68
C PRO A 444 5.44 16.33 3.03
N PRO A 445 6.38 15.69 2.29
CA PRO A 445 7.81 16.00 2.35
C PRO A 445 8.06 17.50 2.16
N SER A 446 9.14 18.03 2.74
CA SER A 446 9.44 19.46 2.66
C SER A 446 9.56 19.99 1.23
N SER A 447 9.97 19.15 0.28
CA SER A 447 10.01 19.47 -1.15
C SER A 447 8.62 19.69 -1.77
N LEU A 448 7.59 19.03 -1.24
CA LEU A 448 6.21 19.12 -1.70
C LEU A 448 5.38 20.12 -0.88
N ARG A 449 5.97 20.77 0.13
CA ARG A 449 5.29 21.79 0.94
C ARG A 449 5.26 23.13 0.21
N LEU A 450 4.08 23.72 0.19
CA LEU A 450 3.90 25.10 -0.25
C LEU A 450 4.73 26.04 0.65
N PRO A 451 5.49 26.99 0.08
CA PRO A 451 6.20 27.96 0.90
C PRO A 451 5.20 28.75 1.73
N ALA A 452 5.48 28.88 3.04
CA ALA A 452 4.60 29.58 3.97
C ALA A 452 4.29 30.98 3.43
N PRO A 453 3.02 31.45 3.47
CA PRO A 453 2.66 32.76 2.97
C PRO A 453 3.53 33.81 3.67
N ASN A 454 4.30 34.52 2.86
CA ASN A 454 5.32 35.45 3.32
C ASN A 454 4.62 36.65 4.01
N HIS A 455 4.36 36.54 5.32
CA HIS A 455 3.67 37.57 6.11
C HIS A 455 4.37 38.94 6.08
N ALA A 456 5.61 39.01 5.59
CA ALA A 456 6.37 40.24 5.39
C ALA A 456 5.88 41.11 4.22
N ALA A 457 5.21 40.55 3.20
CA ALA A 457 4.77 41.31 2.03
C ALA A 457 3.49 42.13 2.28
N ARG A 458 2.65 41.72 3.24
CA ARG A 458 1.39 42.41 3.57
C ARG A 458 1.55 43.71 4.36
N ARG A 459 2.76 44.05 4.83
CA ARG A 459 3.02 45.32 5.55
C ARG A 459 3.49 46.47 4.66
N LYS A 460 3.73 46.27 3.36
CA LYS A 460 4.19 47.33 2.44
C LYS A 460 3.11 47.97 1.56
N SER A 461 1.85 47.62 1.74
CA SER A 461 0.73 48.17 0.95
C SER A 461 -0.38 48.79 1.82
N ALA A 462 -0.03 49.41 2.94
CA ALA A 462 -0.90 50.39 3.57
C ALA A 462 -0.52 51.79 3.05
N PRO A 463 -1.42 52.54 2.40
CA PRO A 463 -1.13 53.92 2.02
C PRO A 463 -1.00 54.76 3.30
N GLU A 464 0.07 55.55 3.39
CA GLU A 464 0.25 56.54 4.46
C GLU A 464 -0.96 57.49 4.48
N PRO A 465 -1.61 57.72 5.63
CA PRO A 465 -2.66 58.71 5.72
C PRO A 465 -2.05 60.10 5.56
N SER A 466 -2.54 60.83 4.56
CA SER A 466 -2.23 62.24 4.32
C SER A 466 -2.55 63.07 5.56
N GLY A 467 -1.51 63.62 6.20
CA GLY A 467 -1.63 64.50 7.35
C GLY A 467 -2.33 65.81 6.97
N GLN A 468 -3.62 65.93 7.29
CA GLN A 468 -4.27 67.22 7.50
C GLN A 468 -4.01 67.65 8.94
N ASN A 469 -3.24 68.74 9.08
CA ASN A 469 -2.98 69.44 10.32
C ASN A 469 -4.29 70.05 10.85
N ASP A 470 -4.81 69.53 11.95
CA ASP A 470 -5.86 70.17 12.74
C ASP A 470 -5.25 70.71 14.05
N PRO A 471 -5.16 72.04 14.25
CA PRO A 471 -4.47 72.63 15.41
C PRO A 471 -5.45 72.85 16.55
N SER A 472 -5.93 71.79 17.21
CA SER A 472 -6.67 71.95 18.47
C SER A 472 -6.71 70.69 19.35
N ALA A 473 -5.60 70.36 20.02
CA ALA A 473 -5.64 69.52 21.23
C ALA A 473 -4.46 69.80 22.19
N PRO A 474 -4.67 69.79 23.52
CA PRO A 474 -3.63 70.13 24.50
C PRO A 474 -2.68 68.94 24.79
N LYS A 475 -1.42 69.28 25.07
CA LYS A 475 -0.31 68.34 25.39
C LYS A 475 -0.61 67.45 26.61
N PRO A 476 -0.33 66.13 26.57
CA PRO A 476 -0.18 65.32 27.77
C PRO A 476 1.24 65.36 28.33
N ALA A 477 1.31 65.23 29.65
CA ALA A 477 2.50 65.37 30.48
C ALA A 477 3.46 64.16 30.41
N ILE A 478 4.75 64.47 30.50
CA ILE A 478 5.87 63.54 30.65
C ILE A 478 5.97 63.09 32.11
N ARG A 479 6.20 61.78 32.37
CA ARG A 479 7.17 61.25 33.39
C ARG A 479 7.21 59.70 33.42
N PRO A 480 8.25 59.06 34.00
CA PRO A 480 9.15 58.20 33.22
C PRO A 480 9.30 56.76 33.74
N HIS A 481 10.06 55.98 32.96
CA HIS A 481 10.74 54.71 33.23
C HIS A 481 10.85 54.20 34.67
N MET A 482 10.56 52.90 34.85
CA MET A 482 11.36 52.01 35.70
C MET A 482 11.54 50.65 35.04
N ASN A 483 12.81 50.33 34.76
CA ASN A 483 13.35 48.98 34.61
C ASN A 483 13.51 48.39 36.01
N THR A 484 13.15 47.12 36.22
CA THR A 484 13.93 46.18 37.05
C THR A 484 13.59 44.73 36.69
N THR A 485 14.66 43.97 36.44
CA THR A 485 14.80 42.53 36.19
C THR A 485 14.52 41.67 37.45
N PRO A 486 14.48 40.32 37.33
CA PRO A 486 13.74 39.43 38.22
C PRO A 486 14.57 38.82 39.35
N ASP A 487 13.90 38.48 40.46
CA ASP A 487 14.47 37.68 41.54
C ASP A 487 13.98 36.22 41.49
N VAL A 488 14.98 35.34 41.50
CA VAL A 488 14.92 33.89 41.66
C VAL A 488 14.65 33.57 43.13
N LEU A 489 13.75 32.63 43.44
CA LEU A 489 13.77 31.94 44.73
C LEU A 489 13.30 30.49 44.61
N VAL A 490 14.03 29.65 45.34
CA VAL A 490 14.14 28.20 45.26
C VAL A 490 13.49 27.57 46.49
N ARG A 491 12.59 26.58 46.27
CA ARG A 491 12.26 25.39 47.12
C ARG A 491 11.66 25.65 48.54
N PRO A 492 11.16 24.62 49.29
CA PRO A 492 11.34 23.17 49.14
C PRO A 492 10.10 22.26 49.31
N GLN A 493 10.39 20.98 49.04
CA GLN A 493 9.59 19.78 49.26
C GLN A 493 9.06 19.61 50.69
N LYS A 494 7.92 18.93 50.76
CA LYS A 494 7.66 17.87 51.73
C LYS A 494 6.92 16.73 51.05
#